data_AF-X1VIS6-F1
#
_entry.id   AF-X1VIS6-F1
#
_cell.length_a   1.000
_cell.length_b   1.000
_cell.length_c   1.000
_cell.angle_alpha   90.00
_cell.angle_beta   90.00
_cell.angle_gamma   90.00
#
_symmetry.space_group_name_H-M   'P 1'
#
loop_
_entity.id
_entity.type
_entity.pdbx_description
1 polymer ?
#
loop_
_entity_poly.entity_id
_entity_poly.type
_entity_poly.pdbx_seq_one_letter_code
_entity_poly.pdbx_strand_id
1 'polypeptide(L)'
;FFIETEHAKDQAIIGQGGGLVGFALSKFLREAFSSLGAFFILLAGLITGILITSNTPVGWILDKIRAGIDFIKELIARWRNREATDDDYLPNQTEEKEVAVTAKEEEKREKEEPSIKVVASLSEPTTMRQITGSSRSKRTQDSQSGDLHHETVVNKRDADQVWKYPPLSLLSSSEDKGAERGDVSKNARIIEDTLDSFGIKAKVAEINLGPSVTQYALSYTQGTKISKIRNLQNDLAMTLASPTGS
;
A
#
# COMPACT_ATOMS: atom_id res chain seq x y z
N PHE A 1 -25.55 23.20 -18.84
CA PHE A 1 -25.70 22.01 -19.72
C PHE A 1 -26.83 22.17 -20.76
N PHE A 2 -27.69 23.20 -20.65
CA PHE A 2 -28.72 23.57 -21.64
C PHE A 2 -28.15 24.46 -22.75
N ILE A 3 -27.17 23.95 -23.51
CA ILE A 3 -26.68 24.63 -24.72
C ILE A 3 -27.50 24.09 -25.90
N GLU A 4 -28.00 24.98 -26.75
CA GLU A 4 -28.70 24.62 -27.99
C GLU A 4 -27.75 23.91 -28.97
N THR A 5 -28.29 23.03 -29.81
CA THR A 5 -27.47 22.12 -30.63
C THR A 5 -26.57 22.84 -31.64
N GLU A 6 -26.99 23.99 -32.16
CA GLU A 6 -26.15 24.81 -33.04
C GLU A 6 -24.98 25.45 -32.28
N HIS A 7 -25.24 26.10 -31.14
CA HIS A 7 -24.16 26.72 -30.36
C HIS A 7 -23.15 25.68 -29.81
N ALA A 8 -23.62 24.47 -29.48
CA ALA A 8 -22.75 23.36 -29.11
C ALA A 8 -21.89 22.83 -30.27
N LYS A 9 -22.40 22.89 -31.51
CA LYS A 9 -21.69 22.49 -32.74
C LYS A 9 -20.62 23.53 -33.10
N ASP A 10 -20.93 24.81 -33.00
CA ASP A 10 -19.97 25.89 -33.28
C ASP A 10 -18.79 25.86 -32.28
N GLN A 11 -19.07 25.72 -30.98
CA GLN A 11 -18.02 25.53 -29.97
C GLN A 11 -17.14 24.30 -30.25
N ALA A 12 -17.72 23.21 -30.76
CA ALA A 12 -17.00 21.99 -31.11
C ALA A 12 -16.13 22.12 -32.37
N ILE A 13 -16.53 22.94 -33.35
CA ILE A 13 -15.72 23.31 -34.52
C ILE A 13 -14.54 24.20 -34.10
N ILE A 14 -14.75 25.09 -33.12
CA ILE A 14 -13.71 25.93 -32.50
C ILE A 14 -12.79 25.12 -31.55
N GLY A 15 -13.08 23.83 -31.34
CA GLY A 15 -12.25 22.92 -30.54
C GLY A 15 -12.50 22.97 -29.03
N GLN A 16 -13.49 23.73 -28.56
CA GLN A 16 -13.88 23.79 -27.15
C GLN A 16 -14.75 22.57 -26.76
N GLY A 17 -14.94 22.35 -25.45
CA GLY A 17 -15.88 21.35 -24.93
C GLY A 17 -15.60 19.88 -25.26
N GLY A 18 -14.40 19.53 -25.72
CA GLY A 18 -14.05 18.20 -26.23
C GLY A 18 -14.14 18.06 -27.76
N GLY A 19 -14.37 19.16 -28.47
CA GLY A 19 -14.34 19.23 -29.94
C GLY A 19 -15.41 18.37 -30.62
N LEU A 20 -15.23 18.14 -31.92
CA LEU A 20 -16.18 17.37 -32.75
C LEU A 20 -16.47 15.96 -32.23
N VAL A 21 -15.49 15.29 -31.59
CA VAL A 21 -15.68 13.95 -31.01
C VAL A 21 -16.56 14.01 -29.76
N GLY A 22 -16.30 14.96 -28.85
CA GLY A 22 -17.15 15.20 -27.69
C GLY A 22 -18.58 15.62 -28.06
N PHE A 23 -18.73 16.43 -29.12
CA PHE A 23 -20.03 16.79 -29.68
C PHE A 23 -20.78 15.58 -30.26
N ALA A 24 -20.13 14.78 -31.11
CA ALA A 24 -20.75 13.60 -31.71
C ALA A 24 -21.21 12.57 -30.65
N LEU A 25 -20.35 12.29 -29.67
CA LEU A 25 -20.67 11.38 -28.56
C LEU A 25 -21.80 11.93 -27.67
N SER A 26 -21.74 13.21 -27.29
CA SER A 26 -22.78 13.81 -26.44
C SER A 26 -24.11 13.99 -27.16
N LYS A 27 -24.13 14.22 -28.49
CA LYS A 27 -25.34 14.16 -29.30
C LYS A 27 -25.98 12.76 -29.23
N PHE A 28 -25.20 11.72 -29.54
CA PHE A 28 -25.69 10.33 -29.54
C PHE A 28 -26.26 9.91 -28.18
N LEU A 29 -25.57 10.23 -27.07
CA LEU A 29 -26.07 9.94 -25.72
C LEU A 29 -27.36 10.71 -25.37
N ARG A 30 -27.49 11.98 -25.79
CA ARG A 30 -28.70 12.79 -25.56
C ARG A 30 -29.91 12.27 -26.35
N GLU A 31 -29.67 11.80 -27.57
CA GLU A 31 -30.67 11.24 -28.48
C GLU A 31 -31.18 9.86 -27.98
N ALA A 32 -30.30 9.05 -27.38
CA ALA A 32 -30.65 7.74 -26.82
C ALA A 32 -31.24 7.78 -25.39
N PHE A 33 -30.79 8.68 -24.51
CA PHE A 33 -31.09 8.62 -23.06
C PHE A 33 -31.60 9.93 -22.44
N SER A 34 -32.04 10.91 -23.24
CA SER A 34 -32.38 12.28 -22.83
C SER A 34 -31.21 13.09 -22.24
N SER A 35 -31.43 14.38 -22.03
CA SER A 35 -30.41 15.31 -21.52
C SER A 35 -29.93 15.00 -20.10
N LEU A 36 -30.80 14.46 -19.22
CA LEU A 36 -30.42 14.07 -17.86
C LEU A 36 -29.75 12.69 -17.83
N GLY A 37 -30.29 11.70 -18.54
CA GLY A 37 -29.71 10.35 -18.59
C GLY A 37 -28.30 10.35 -19.19
N ALA A 38 -28.08 11.12 -20.25
CA ALA A 38 -26.75 11.33 -20.84
C ALA A 38 -25.72 11.85 -19.83
N PHE A 39 -26.11 12.73 -18.90
CA PHE A 39 -25.22 13.24 -17.86
C PHE A 39 -24.85 12.16 -16.83
N PHE A 40 -25.82 11.40 -16.33
CA PHE A 40 -25.55 10.31 -15.39
C PHE A 40 -24.72 9.18 -16.00
N ILE A 41 -24.93 8.86 -17.29
CA ILE A 41 -24.13 7.87 -18.03
C ILE A 41 -22.68 8.36 -18.19
N LEU A 42 -22.46 9.62 -18.57
CA LEU A 42 -21.11 10.19 -18.63
C LEU A 42 -20.41 10.24 -17.27
N LEU A 43 -21.13 10.58 -16.20
CA LEU A 43 -20.60 10.61 -14.84
C LEU A 43 -20.22 9.21 -14.35
N ALA A 44 -21.08 8.20 -14.57
CA ALA A 44 -20.80 6.81 -14.24
C ALA A 44 -19.61 6.25 -15.06
N GLY A 45 -19.56 6.57 -16.36
CA GLY A 45 -18.46 6.19 -17.25
C GLY A 45 -17.12 6.81 -16.82
N LEU A 46 -17.12 8.08 -16.41
CA LEU A 46 -15.94 8.76 -15.84
C LEU A 46 -15.47 8.09 -14.55
N ILE A 47 -16.38 7.80 -13.62
CA ILE A 47 -16.08 7.10 -12.36
C ILE A 47 -15.51 5.71 -12.64
N THR A 48 -16.08 4.98 -13.61
CA THR A 48 -15.61 3.65 -14.01
C THR A 48 -14.24 3.71 -14.69
N GLY A 49 -13.99 4.71 -15.54
CA GLY A 49 -12.68 4.93 -16.18
C GLY A 49 -11.59 5.26 -15.17
N ILE A 50 -11.89 6.11 -14.18
CA ILE A 50 -10.98 6.41 -13.06
C ILE A 50 -10.72 5.15 -12.23
N LEU A 51 -11.76 4.36 -11.92
CA LEU A 51 -11.65 3.11 -11.17
C LEU A 51 -10.72 2.09 -11.85
N ILE A 52 -10.88 1.90 -13.18
CA ILE A 52 -10.01 1.02 -13.99
C ILE A 52 -8.57 1.55 -14.00
N THR A 53 -8.38 2.86 -14.23
CA THR A 53 -7.06 3.49 -14.29
C THR A 53 -6.30 3.41 -12.96
N SER A 54 -7.02 3.47 -11.84
CA SER A 54 -6.46 3.55 -10.49
C SER A 54 -6.11 2.18 -9.88
N ASN A 55 -6.41 1.06 -10.55
CA ASN A 55 -6.09 -0.32 -10.13
C ASN A 55 -6.36 -0.60 -8.62
N THR A 56 -7.47 -0.05 -8.10
CA THR A 56 -7.68 0.08 -6.65
C THR A 56 -8.53 -1.08 -6.11
N PRO A 57 -8.11 -1.76 -5.03
CA PRO A 57 -8.83 -2.93 -4.52
C PRO A 57 -10.24 -2.60 -4.02
N VAL A 58 -11.20 -3.48 -4.34
CA VAL A 58 -12.65 -3.27 -4.16
C VAL A 58 -13.06 -2.89 -2.72
N GLY A 59 -12.33 -3.32 -1.69
CA GLY A 59 -12.60 -2.93 -0.30
C GLY A 59 -12.57 -1.41 -0.08
N TRP A 60 -11.59 -0.71 -0.66
CA TRP A 60 -11.47 0.76 -0.55
C TRP A 60 -12.65 1.49 -1.20
N ILE A 61 -13.27 0.88 -2.21
CA ILE A 61 -14.45 1.43 -2.89
C ILE A 61 -15.67 1.40 -1.97
N LEU A 62 -15.89 0.34 -1.18
CA LEU A 62 -17.01 0.27 -0.24
C LEU A 62 -16.89 1.34 0.85
N ASP A 63 -15.69 1.51 1.41
CA ASP A 63 -15.43 2.54 2.43
C ASP A 63 -15.63 3.97 1.87
N LYS A 64 -15.19 4.21 0.63
CA LYS A 64 -15.40 5.51 -0.05
C LYS A 64 -16.85 5.75 -0.46
N ILE A 65 -17.60 4.72 -0.87
CA ILE A 65 -19.05 4.83 -1.13
C ILE A 65 -19.79 5.18 0.17
N ARG A 66 -19.45 4.51 1.28
CA ARG A 66 -20.04 4.80 2.60
C ARG A 66 -19.73 6.23 3.05
N ALA A 67 -18.47 6.64 2.99
CA ALA A 67 -18.07 8.02 3.30
C ALA A 67 -18.73 9.06 2.38
N GLY A 68 -18.93 8.74 1.10
CA GLY A 68 -19.67 9.59 0.15
C GLY A 68 -21.16 9.71 0.49
N ILE A 69 -21.81 8.62 0.88
CA ILE A 69 -23.20 8.61 1.37
C ILE A 69 -23.33 9.46 2.65
N ASP A 70 -22.40 9.31 3.58
CA ASP A 70 -22.43 10.05 4.85
C ASP A 70 -22.10 11.54 4.65
N PHE A 71 -21.20 11.89 3.73
CA PHE A 71 -20.99 13.28 3.28
C PHE A 71 -22.23 13.88 2.60
N ILE A 72 -22.95 13.10 1.77
CA ILE A 72 -24.21 13.55 1.15
C ILE A 72 -25.30 13.76 2.20
N LYS A 73 -25.43 12.88 3.21
CA LYS A 73 -26.34 13.09 4.35
C LYS A 73 -25.99 14.38 5.09
N GLU A 74 -24.71 14.62 5.36
CA GLU A 74 -24.27 15.83 6.06
C GLU A 74 -24.51 17.09 5.23
N LEU A 75 -24.29 17.04 3.90
CA LEU A 75 -24.58 18.16 3.00
C LEU A 75 -26.08 18.49 2.96
N ILE A 76 -26.95 17.47 2.90
CA ILE A 76 -28.41 17.63 2.98
C ILE A 76 -28.83 18.15 4.37
N ALA A 77 -28.21 17.68 5.44
CA ALA A 77 -28.46 18.17 6.80
C ALA A 77 -28.06 19.65 6.96
N ARG A 78 -26.89 20.03 6.43
CA ARG A 78 -26.42 21.44 6.37
C ARG A 78 -27.33 22.34 5.55
N TRP A 79 -28.05 21.81 4.56
CA TRP A 79 -29.07 22.58 3.82
C TRP A 79 -30.36 22.72 4.63
N ARG A 80 -30.83 21.65 5.29
CA ARG A 80 -32.03 21.71 6.15
C ARG A 80 -31.85 22.57 7.41
N ASN A 81 -30.64 22.62 7.98
CA ASN A 81 -30.31 23.47 9.12
C ASN A 81 -30.02 24.94 8.75
N ARG A 82 -30.18 25.35 7.48
CA ARG A 82 -29.92 26.74 7.05
C ARG A 82 -31.15 27.66 7.06
N GLU A 83 -32.31 27.08 7.35
CA GLU A 83 -33.63 27.75 7.36
C GLU A 83 -34.22 27.88 8.78
N ALA A 84 -33.41 27.65 9.82
CA ALA A 84 -33.86 27.55 11.22
C ALA A 84 -32.95 28.36 12.17
N THR A 85 -33.02 29.69 12.04
CA THR A 85 -32.44 30.64 12.99
C THR A 85 -33.49 31.70 13.36
N ASP A 86 -34.41 31.33 14.25
CA ASP A 86 -35.05 32.24 15.21
C ASP A 86 -35.81 31.45 16.29
N ASP A 87 -36.29 32.16 17.31
CA ASP A 87 -37.14 31.73 18.45
C ASP A 87 -36.57 30.70 19.46
N ASP A 88 -35.71 31.25 20.33
CA ASP A 88 -35.88 31.32 21.80
C ASP A 88 -35.87 30.06 22.70
N TYR A 89 -35.59 30.29 24.00
CA TYR A 89 -35.47 29.29 25.06
C TYR A 89 -36.81 29.07 25.79
N LEU A 90 -37.06 27.82 26.23
CA LEU A 90 -37.28 27.48 27.66
C LEU A 90 -37.34 25.94 27.88
N PRO A 91 -36.76 25.38 28.96
CA PRO A 91 -36.80 23.94 29.24
C PRO A 91 -37.80 23.56 30.35
N ASN A 92 -38.73 22.63 30.06
CA ASN A 92 -39.58 21.88 31.02
C ASN A 92 -40.42 20.86 30.23
N GLN A 93 -40.99 19.76 30.77
CA GLN A 93 -40.80 19.01 32.02
C GLN A 93 -41.50 17.64 31.82
N THR A 94 -41.06 16.54 32.47
CA THR A 94 -41.90 15.41 32.92
C THR A 94 -41.08 14.50 33.85
N GLU A 95 -41.53 14.40 35.11
CA GLU A 95 -41.44 13.30 36.10
C GLU A 95 -40.24 12.32 36.03
N GLU A 96 -39.34 12.21 37.02
CA GLU A 96 -39.47 12.04 38.49
C GLU A 96 -39.76 10.61 38.98
N LYS A 97 -38.72 9.97 39.54
CA LYS A 97 -38.69 9.16 40.78
C LYS A 97 -37.22 8.84 41.14
N GLU A 98 -36.71 9.25 42.31
CA GLU A 98 -36.78 8.57 43.62
C GLU A 98 -35.94 7.26 43.68
N VAL A 99 -35.12 6.95 44.71
CA VAL A 99 -35.07 7.40 46.13
C VAL A 99 -33.62 7.47 46.69
N ALA A 100 -33.38 8.42 47.61
CA ALA A 100 -32.37 8.53 48.69
C ALA A 100 -30.84 8.28 48.53
N VAL A 101 -30.10 9.28 49.01
CA VAL A 101 -28.74 9.24 49.60
C VAL A 101 -28.89 8.84 51.10
N THR A 102 -27.95 8.22 51.84
CA THR A 102 -26.80 8.86 52.55
C THR A 102 -26.19 7.89 53.60
N ALA A 103 -24.90 8.06 53.96
CA ALA A 103 -24.23 7.57 55.19
C ALA A 103 -24.03 6.03 55.33
N LYS A 104 -23.03 5.46 56.03
CA LYS A 104 -21.89 5.92 56.90
C LYS A 104 -20.85 4.76 57.00
N GLU A 105 -19.65 4.79 57.61
CA GLU A 105 -18.90 5.74 58.47
C GLU A 105 -17.36 5.66 58.18
N GLU A 106 -16.61 4.87 58.97
CA GLU A 106 -15.13 4.67 59.02
C GLU A 106 -14.85 3.14 59.11
N GLU A 107 -13.66 2.50 59.14
CA GLU A 107 -12.22 2.74 59.41
C GLU A 107 -11.39 1.73 58.52
N LYS A 108 -10.05 1.69 58.31
CA LYS A 108 -8.83 2.55 58.51
C LYS A 108 -7.56 1.71 58.20
N ARG A 109 -6.37 2.33 58.09
CA ARG A 109 -5.01 1.73 57.82
C ARG A 109 -4.82 1.13 56.40
N GLU A 110 -3.63 1.15 55.78
CA GLU A 110 -2.34 1.79 56.13
C GLU A 110 -1.68 2.43 54.88
N LYS A 111 -0.49 3.00 55.02
CA LYS A 111 0.23 3.80 54.00
C LYS A 111 1.03 2.92 53.03
N GLU A 112 1.22 3.39 51.79
CA GLU A 112 2.54 3.79 51.28
C GLU A 112 2.45 4.43 49.86
N GLU A 113 3.06 5.60 49.68
CA GLU A 113 3.61 6.06 48.39
C GLU A 113 5.14 6.06 48.53
N PRO A 114 5.89 5.80 47.44
CA PRO A 114 6.49 6.96 46.77
C PRO A 114 6.53 6.87 45.24
N SER A 115 6.65 8.04 44.62
CA SER A 115 6.86 8.24 43.18
C SER A 115 8.07 7.51 42.59
N ILE A 116 7.96 7.06 41.32
CA ILE A 116 9.10 6.87 40.42
C ILE A 116 8.88 7.68 39.14
N LYS A 117 9.96 8.27 38.61
CA LYS A 117 9.93 9.29 37.56
C LYS A 117 9.73 8.69 36.17
N VAL A 118 8.91 9.36 35.34
CA VAL A 118 9.00 9.23 33.89
C VAL A 118 10.32 9.86 33.44
N VAL A 119 11.32 9.02 33.15
CA VAL A 119 12.59 9.47 32.57
C VAL A 119 12.45 9.58 31.05
N ALA A 120 12.45 10.81 30.54
CA ALA A 120 12.60 11.05 29.11
C ALA A 120 14.02 10.65 28.69
N SER A 121 14.14 9.69 27.78
CA SER A 121 15.41 9.36 27.13
C SER A 121 15.42 9.93 25.72
N LEU A 122 16.11 11.07 25.55
CA LEU A 122 16.61 11.47 24.23
C LEU A 122 17.94 10.76 24.00
N SER A 123 18.04 10.02 22.90
CA SER A 123 19.31 9.56 22.34
C SER A 123 19.10 9.33 20.84
N GLU A 124 20.02 9.88 20.05
CA GLU A 124 19.93 10.00 18.60
C GLU A 124 20.31 8.68 17.88
N PRO A 125 19.94 8.49 16.59
CA PRO A 125 20.25 7.25 15.88
C PRO A 125 21.76 7.00 15.75
N THR A 126 22.23 5.89 16.31
CA THR A 126 23.62 5.44 16.20
C THR A 126 24.00 5.12 14.75
N THR A 127 24.83 5.97 14.15
CA THR A 127 25.47 5.71 12.85
C THR A 127 26.28 4.40 12.91
N MET A 128 26.01 3.50 11.97
CA MET A 128 26.67 2.20 11.89
C MET A 128 28.16 2.35 11.55
N ARG A 129 29.04 2.07 12.51
CA ARG A 129 30.50 2.09 12.32
C ARG A 129 30.94 0.85 11.52
N GLN A 130 30.96 0.99 10.20
CA GLN A 130 31.34 -0.08 9.27
C GLN A 130 32.82 -0.46 9.43
N ILE A 131 33.10 -1.57 10.09
CA ILE A 131 34.43 -2.18 10.14
C ILE A 131 34.55 -3.15 8.96
N THR A 132 35.14 -2.69 7.86
CA THR A 132 35.61 -3.57 6.78
C THR A 132 37.14 -3.54 6.74
N GLY A 133 37.77 -4.57 7.29
CA GLY A 133 39.19 -4.81 7.06
C GLY A 133 39.41 -5.22 5.60
N SER A 134 40.29 -4.53 4.90
CA SER A 134 40.77 -4.92 3.57
C SER A 134 42.28 -5.14 3.60
N SER A 135 42.73 -6.19 2.93
CA SER A 135 44.09 -6.72 3.08
C SER A 135 45.16 -5.77 2.54
N ARG A 136 46.32 -5.75 3.21
CA ARG A 136 47.49 -4.92 2.90
C ARG A 136 48.17 -5.33 1.59
N SER A 137 47.57 -5.03 0.45
CA SER A 137 48.22 -5.16 -0.85
C SER A 137 49.23 -4.03 -1.05
N LYS A 138 50.50 -4.39 -1.28
CA LYS A 138 51.63 -3.46 -1.34
C LYS A 138 51.89 -3.10 -2.81
N ARG A 139 51.39 -1.96 -3.28
CA ARG A 139 51.72 -1.41 -4.62
C ARG A 139 52.45 -0.08 -4.49
N THR A 140 53.47 0.09 -5.31
CA THR A 140 54.47 1.16 -5.22
C THR A 140 53.87 2.52 -5.58
N GLN A 141 54.40 3.59 -4.98
CA GLN A 141 54.27 4.92 -5.54
C GLN A 141 55.05 4.97 -6.87
N ASP A 142 54.41 5.45 -7.92
CA ASP A 142 55.09 6.17 -9.00
C ASP A 142 54.32 7.47 -9.23
N SER A 143 55.05 8.57 -9.40
CA SER A 143 54.55 9.93 -9.24
C SER A 143 54.43 10.62 -10.59
N GLN A 144 53.39 10.26 -11.36
CA GLN A 144 52.96 11.05 -12.51
C GLN A 144 51.62 11.73 -12.21
N SER A 145 51.69 13.04 -12.00
CA SER A 145 50.52 13.92 -11.90
C SER A 145 49.87 14.12 -13.27
N GLY A 146 49.24 13.07 -13.79
CA GLY A 146 48.30 13.21 -14.90
C GLY A 146 47.05 13.93 -14.41
N ASP A 147 46.75 15.09 -15.00
CA ASP A 147 45.58 15.88 -14.61
C ASP A 147 44.31 15.08 -14.92
N LEU A 148 43.58 14.68 -13.87
CA LEU A 148 42.34 13.94 -14.00
C LEU A 148 41.20 14.89 -14.34
N HIS A 149 41.24 15.40 -15.58
CA HIS A 149 40.11 16.05 -16.22
C HIS A 149 38.92 15.08 -16.24
N HIS A 150 38.09 15.15 -15.20
CA HIS A 150 36.75 14.56 -15.20
C HIS A 150 35.87 15.41 -16.11
N GLU A 151 36.15 15.35 -17.42
CA GLU A 151 35.39 16.02 -18.46
C GLU A 151 33.96 15.48 -18.40
N THR A 152 33.08 16.27 -17.79
CA THR A 152 31.68 15.90 -17.61
C THR A 152 31.08 15.65 -18.99
N VAL A 153 30.74 14.39 -19.27
CA VAL A 153 30.16 13.98 -20.55
C VAL A 153 28.75 14.56 -20.67
N VAL A 154 28.69 15.84 -21.05
CA VAL A 154 27.46 16.54 -21.38
C VAL A 154 26.91 15.87 -22.62
N ASN A 155 25.89 15.04 -22.42
CA ASN A 155 25.15 14.39 -23.49
C ASN A 155 24.43 15.46 -24.33
N LYS A 156 25.15 15.98 -25.33
CA LYS A 156 24.61 16.87 -26.35
C LYS A 156 23.52 16.12 -27.09
N ARG A 157 22.27 16.54 -26.86
CA ARG A 157 21.12 16.11 -27.66
C ARG A 157 21.24 16.76 -29.03
N ASP A 158 21.88 16.06 -29.96
CA ASP A 158 21.80 16.41 -31.38
C ASP A 158 20.33 16.30 -31.81
N ALA A 159 19.68 17.45 -31.95
CA ALA A 159 18.21 17.58 -31.98
C ALA A 159 17.53 16.97 -33.22
N ASP A 160 18.32 16.45 -34.16
CA ASP A 160 17.90 15.93 -35.46
C ASP A 160 18.17 14.40 -35.62
N GLN A 161 18.77 13.76 -34.60
CA GLN A 161 19.08 12.32 -34.67
C GLN A 161 17.89 11.46 -34.23
N VAL A 162 17.19 10.87 -35.20
CA VAL A 162 16.12 9.89 -34.95
C VAL A 162 16.66 8.70 -34.14
N TRP A 163 16.16 8.55 -32.91
CA TRP A 163 16.55 7.47 -32.00
C TRP A 163 16.26 6.10 -32.62
N LYS A 164 17.27 5.22 -32.63
CA LYS A 164 17.14 3.83 -33.07
C LYS A 164 17.17 2.92 -31.84
N TYR A 165 16.20 2.03 -31.74
CA TYR A 165 16.15 1.05 -30.65
C TYR A 165 17.36 0.11 -30.71
N PRO A 166 18.00 -0.21 -29.57
CA PRO A 166 19.07 -1.20 -29.52
C PRO A 166 18.55 -2.59 -29.91
N PRO A 167 19.30 -3.37 -30.71
CA PRO A 167 18.88 -4.72 -31.08
C PRO A 167 19.02 -5.68 -29.88
N LEU A 168 18.12 -6.66 -29.79
CA LEU A 168 18.12 -7.65 -28.70
C LEU A 168 19.38 -8.54 -28.69
N SER A 169 20.16 -8.56 -29.78
CA SER A 169 21.47 -9.23 -29.86
C SER A 169 22.55 -8.61 -28.95
N LEU A 170 22.27 -7.49 -28.27
CA LEU A 170 23.13 -6.95 -27.20
C LEU A 170 22.92 -7.67 -25.85
N LEU A 171 21.86 -8.47 -25.70
CA LEU A 171 21.64 -9.28 -24.51
C LEU A 171 22.41 -10.60 -24.65
N SER A 172 23.13 -10.99 -23.60
CA SER A 172 23.69 -12.35 -23.49
C SER A 172 22.57 -13.38 -23.35
N SER A 173 22.61 -14.44 -24.15
CA SER A 173 21.72 -15.59 -23.96
C SER A 173 22.02 -16.26 -22.62
N SER A 174 21.01 -16.37 -21.75
CA SER A 174 21.08 -17.17 -20.53
C SER A 174 20.75 -18.63 -20.86
N GLU A 175 21.73 -19.53 -20.73
CA GLU A 175 21.46 -20.96 -20.74
C GLU A 175 20.59 -21.31 -19.52
N ASP A 176 19.42 -21.92 -19.75
CA ASP A 176 18.46 -22.27 -18.70
C ASP A 176 18.92 -23.53 -17.94
N LYS A 177 20.05 -23.39 -17.24
CA LYS A 177 20.66 -24.42 -16.40
C LYS A 177 19.80 -24.60 -15.15
N GLY A 178 18.76 -25.42 -15.31
CA GLY A 178 17.75 -25.69 -14.29
C GLY A 178 18.40 -25.95 -12.93
N ALA A 179 18.18 -25.01 -12.00
CA ALA A 179 19.00 -24.87 -10.80
C ALA A 179 19.13 -26.18 -10.00
N GLU A 180 20.35 -26.47 -9.53
CA GLU A 180 20.67 -27.61 -8.67
C GLU A 180 20.03 -27.41 -7.29
N ARG A 181 18.76 -27.84 -7.18
CA ARG A 181 17.87 -27.56 -6.05
C ARG A 181 18.03 -28.51 -4.85
N GLY A 182 19.07 -29.34 -4.87
CA GLY A 182 19.37 -30.33 -3.82
C GLY A 182 18.30 -31.42 -3.69
N ASP A 183 18.31 -32.13 -2.56
CA ASP A 183 17.28 -33.12 -2.22
C ASP A 183 16.08 -32.44 -1.55
N VAL A 184 15.05 -32.15 -2.34
CA VAL A 184 13.79 -31.56 -1.87
C VAL A 184 13.01 -32.47 -0.91
N SER A 185 13.21 -33.80 -0.95
CA SER A 185 12.54 -34.74 -0.04
C SER A 185 13.22 -34.75 1.33
N LYS A 186 14.55 -34.66 1.37
CA LYS A 186 15.32 -34.44 2.61
C LYS A 186 14.98 -33.09 3.23
N ASN A 187 14.92 -32.02 2.43
CA ASN A 187 14.59 -30.68 2.90
C ASN A 187 13.15 -30.61 3.45
N ALA A 188 12.19 -31.29 2.82
CA ALA A 188 10.82 -31.42 3.35
C ALA A 188 10.80 -32.06 4.76
N ARG A 189 11.57 -33.15 4.98
CA ARG A 189 11.68 -33.79 6.31
C ARG A 189 12.30 -32.84 7.34
N ILE A 190 13.39 -32.15 6.98
CA ILE A 190 14.04 -31.16 7.87
C ILE A 190 13.05 -30.08 8.32
N ILE A 191 12.16 -29.60 7.43
CA ILE A 191 11.12 -28.62 7.78
C ILE A 191 10.12 -29.22 8.76
N GLU A 192 9.63 -30.44 8.53
CA GLU A 192 8.70 -31.13 9.44
C GLU A 192 9.32 -31.36 10.82
N ASP A 193 10.53 -31.92 10.88
CA ASP A 193 11.24 -32.26 12.11
C ASP A 193 11.60 -30.98 12.92
N THR A 194 11.98 -29.90 12.23
CA THR A 194 12.24 -28.59 12.86
C THR A 194 10.95 -28.01 13.45
N LEU A 195 9.86 -27.97 12.68
CA LEU A 195 8.57 -27.45 13.17
C LEU A 195 8.04 -28.27 14.35
N ASP A 196 8.20 -29.60 14.31
CA ASP A 196 7.74 -30.46 15.40
C ASP A 196 8.54 -30.24 16.69
N SER A 197 9.86 -30.00 16.57
CA SER A 197 10.75 -29.66 17.68
C SER A 197 10.33 -28.37 18.41
N PHE A 198 9.74 -27.40 17.69
CA PHE A 198 9.14 -26.19 18.28
C PHE A 198 7.67 -26.39 18.72
N GLY A 199 7.15 -27.62 18.71
CA GLY A 199 5.76 -27.91 19.05
C GLY A 199 4.78 -27.32 18.03
N ILE A 200 5.05 -27.51 16.74
CA ILE A 200 4.14 -27.18 15.64
C ILE A 200 3.93 -28.45 14.80
N LYS A 201 2.79 -29.10 15.00
CA LYS A 201 2.40 -30.28 14.22
C LYS A 201 2.00 -29.83 12.81
N ALA A 202 2.94 -29.97 11.88
CA ALA A 202 2.80 -29.62 10.47
C ALA A 202 3.36 -30.72 9.55
N LYS A 203 2.89 -30.74 8.30
CA LYS A 203 3.32 -31.63 7.22
C LYS A 203 3.44 -30.88 5.89
N VAL A 204 4.41 -31.26 5.07
CA VAL A 204 4.57 -30.76 3.70
C VAL A 204 3.53 -31.44 2.82
N ALA A 205 2.58 -30.65 2.30
CA ALA A 205 1.51 -31.13 1.43
C ALA A 205 1.91 -31.09 -0.06
N GLU A 206 2.77 -30.13 -0.45
CA GLU A 206 3.13 -29.87 -1.84
C GLU A 206 4.52 -29.22 -1.92
N ILE A 207 5.25 -29.42 -3.03
CA ILE A 207 6.57 -28.84 -3.27
C ILE A 207 6.58 -28.22 -4.68
N ASN A 208 6.76 -26.91 -4.76
CA ASN A 208 6.76 -26.14 -6.01
C ASN A 208 8.16 -25.58 -6.31
N LEU A 209 8.76 -26.03 -7.41
CA LEU A 209 10.17 -25.77 -7.75
C LEU A 209 10.30 -24.58 -8.71
N GLY A 210 10.37 -23.36 -8.18
CA GLY A 210 10.65 -22.15 -8.96
C GLY A 210 12.11 -22.08 -9.47
N PRO A 211 12.45 -21.12 -10.36
CA PRO A 211 13.79 -21.00 -10.94
C PRO A 211 14.88 -20.68 -9.91
N SER A 212 14.59 -19.79 -8.96
CA SER A 212 15.55 -19.32 -7.93
C SER A 212 15.25 -19.84 -6.52
N VAL A 213 14.03 -20.32 -6.26
CA VAL A 213 13.55 -20.73 -4.93
C VAL A 213 12.62 -21.93 -5.03
N THR A 214 12.60 -22.78 -4.00
CA THR A 214 11.63 -23.87 -3.86
C THR A 214 10.64 -23.54 -2.75
N GLN A 215 9.34 -23.60 -3.07
CA GLN A 215 8.25 -23.36 -2.13
C GLN A 215 7.75 -24.70 -1.57
N TYR A 216 7.57 -24.78 -0.26
CA TYR A 216 6.98 -25.93 0.43
C TYR A 216 5.63 -25.51 1.01
N ALA A 217 4.54 -26.16 0.60
CA ALA A 217 3.21 -25.90 1.15
C ALA A 217 3.02 -26.68 2.44
N LEU A 218 2.65 -25.99 3.54
CA LEU A 218 2.53 -26.59 4.86
C LEU A 218 1.06 -26.72 5.28
N SER A 219 0.62 -27.96 5.51
CA SER A 219 -0.61 -28.27 6.25
C SER A 219 -0.28 -28.33 7.74
N TYR A 220 -1.02 -27.64 8.60
CA TYR A 220 -0.74 -27.56 10.03
C TYR A 220 -2.00 -27.63 10.88
N THR A 221 -1.87 -28.11 12.12
CA THR A 221 -3.01 -28.28 13.05
C THR A 221 -3.75 -26.97 13.33
N GLN A 222 -5.08 -27.01 13.24
CA GLN A 222 -5.97 -25.89 13.53
C GLN A 222 -5.69 -25.31 14.93
N GLY A 223 -5.66 -23.98 15.04
CA GLY A 223 -5.29 -23.27 16.28
C GLY A 223 -3.81 -22.85 16.36
N THR A 224 -2.93 -23.39 15.53
CA THR A 224 -1.55 -22.84 15.40
C THR A 224 -1.60 -21.46 14.76
N LYS A 225 -1.06 -20.45 15.45
CA LYS A 225 -0.94 -19.08 14.91
C LYS A 225 0.18 -19.02 13.88
N ILE A 226 -0.09 -18.45 12.70
CA ILE A 226 0.88 -18.27 11.61
C ILE A 226 2.12 -17.48 12.08
N SER A 227 1.96 -16.54 13.01
CA SER A 227 3.08 -15.80 13.62
C SER A 227 4.06 -16.71 14.38
N LYS A 228 3.59 -17.83 14.98
CA LYS A 228 4.51 -18.79 15.62
C LYS A 228 5.43 -19.44 14.60
N ILE A 229 4.91 -19.81 13.42
CA ILE A 229 5.70 -20.36 12.31
C ILE A 229 6.67 -19.30 11.76
N ARG A 230 6.17 -18.07 11.55
CA ARG A 230 6.97 -16.96 11.01
C ARG A 230 8.17 -16.60 11.88
N ASN A 231 8.02 -16.68 13.21
CA ASN A 231 9.11 -16.37 14.14
C ASN A 231 10.27 -17.37 14.07
N LEU A 232 10.04 -18.59 13.56
CA LEU A 232 11.06 -19.65 13.40
C LEU A 232 11.83 -19.54 12.06
N GLN A 233 11.65 -18.47 11.29
CA GLN A 233 12.29 -18.28 9.99
C GLN A 233 13.82 -18.42 10.03
N ASN A 234 14.46 -17.97 11.13
CA ASN A 234 15.92 -18.02 11.29
C ASN A 234 16.38 -19.45 11.62
N ASP A 235 15.66 -20.14 12.51
CA ASP A 235 15.96 -21.53 12.89
C ASP A 235 15.78 -22.47 11.69
N LEU A 236 14.70 -22.28 10.91
CA LEU A 236 14.44 -23.01 9.66
C LEU A 236 15.52 -22.74 8.60
N ALA A 237 16.01 -21.50 8.47
CA ALA A 237 17.10 -21.19 7.55
C ALA A 237 18.42 -21.88 7.96
N MET A 238 18.68 -21.96 9.27
CA MET A 238 19.85 -22.65 9.84
C MET A 238 19.76 -24.17 9.66
N THR A 239 18.61 -24.80 9.92
CA THR A 239 18.47 -26.27 9.76
C THR A 239 18.43 -26.72 8.30
N LEU A 240 17.90 -25.90 7.38
CA LEU A 240 17.90 -26.16 5.94
C LEU A 240 19.27 -25.97 5.25
N ALA A 241 20.31 -25.56 5.98
CA ALA A 241 21.64 -25.24 5.44
C ALA A 241 21.60 -24.24 4.27
N SER A 242 20.70 -23.25 4.33
CA SER A 242 20.51 -22.27 3.25
C SER A 242 21.69 -21.29 3.17
N PRO A 243 22.24 -21.01 1.97
CA PRO A 243 23.22 -19.94 1.75
C PRO A 243 22.72 -18.53 2.09
N THR A 244 21.43 -18.36 2.41
CA THR A 244 20.83 -17.09 2.87
C THR A 244 20.91 -16.88 4.39
N GLY A 245 21.75 -17.65 5.10
CA GLY A 245 21.91 -17.64 6.56
C GLY A 245 22.97 -16.67 7.10
N SER A 246 23.37 -15.65 6.34
CA SER A 246 24.38 -14.65 6.71
C SER A 246 24.14 -13.30 6.02
#